data_AF-A0A1F9FUV5-F1
#
_entry.id   AF-A0A1F9FUV5-F1
#
_cell.length_a   1.000
_cell.length_b   1.000
_cell.length_c   1.000
_cell.angle_alpha   90.00
_cell.angle_beta   90.00
_cell.angle_gamma   90.00
#
_symmetry.space_group_name_H-M   'P 1'
#
loop_
_entity.id
_entity.type
_entity.pdbx_description
1 polymer ?
#
loop_
_entity_poly.entity_id
_entity_poly.type
_entity_poly.pdbx_seq_one_letter_code
_entity_poly.pdbx_strand_id
1 'polypeptide(L)' 'MPTKHPRLHVLLPKNLLQMLSEIARNEDKSLSVVAQELIADALDRHEDRLLSGLAMKRESKAKRTVSHDKAWK' A
#
# COMPACT_ATOMS: atom_id res chain seq x y z
N MET A 1 -3.39 21.46 -19.94
CA MET A 1 -2.46 21.17 -18.83
C MET A 1 -3.06 20.04 -18.00
N PRO A 2 -2.37 18.91 -17.81
CA PRO A 2 -2.77 17.93 -16.81
C PRO A 2 -2.60 18.59 -15.44
N THR A 3 -3.63 18.53 -14.62
CA THR A 3 -3.68 19.12 -13.28
C THR A 3 -2.57 18.55 -12.40
N LYS A 4 -1.91 19.39 -11.58
CA LYS A 4 -0.85 18.96 -10.63
C LYS A 4 -1.33 17.90 -9.62
N HIS A 5 -2.65 17.81 -9.42
CA HIS A 5 -3.28 16.84 -8.53
C HIS A 5 -4.38 16.11 -9.31
N PRO A 6 -4.07 14.90 -9.84
CA PRO A 6 -5.09 14.09 -10.50
C PRO A 6 -6.17 13.71 -9.49
N ARG A 7 -7.44 13.82 -9.90
CA ARG A 7 -8.59 13.46 -9.07
C ARG A 7 -9.09 12.08 -9.49
N LEU A 8 -9.34 11.23 -8.50
CA LEU A 8 -9.92 9.92 -8.70
C LEU A 8 -11.39 9.95 -8.26
N HIS A 9 -12.31 9.66 -9.20
CA HIS A 9 -13.73 9.50 -8.90
C HIS A 9 -14.06 8.01 -8.88
N VAL A 10 -14.57 7.51 -7.75
CA VAL A 10 -14.91 6.09 -7.55
C VAL A 10 -16.32 5.98 -6.99
N LEU A 11 -17.07 5.00 -7.49
CA LEU A 11 -18.36 4.64 -6.90
C LEU A 11 -18.12 3.65 -5.76
N LEU A 12 -18.51 4.03 -4.54
CA LEU A 12 -18.39 3.16 -3.37
C LEU A 12 -19.75 2.56 -3.01
N PRO A 13 -19.84 1.26 -2.74
CA PRO A 13 -21.06 0.66 -2.22
C PRO A 13 -21.36 1.24 -0.82
N LYS A 14 -22.65 1.29 -0.46
CA LYS A 14 -23.13 1.96 0.76
C LYS A 14 -22.45 1.47 2.04
N ASN A 15 -22.23 0.16 2.15
CA ASN A 15 -21.54 -0.45 3.28
C ASN A 15 -20.09 0.03 3.41
N LEU A 16 -19.35 0.12 2.30
CA LEU A 16 -17.96 0.58 2.30
C LEU A 16 -17.87 2.05 2.68
N LEU A 17 -18.77 2.89 2.15
CA LEU A 17 -18.84 4.30 2.52
C LEU A 17 -19.15 4.47 4.01
N GLN A 18 -20.03 3.64 4.58
CA GLN A 18 -20.35 3.68 5.99
C GLN A 18 -19.14 3.32 6.86
N MET A 19 -18.45 2.21 6.55
CA MET A 19 -17.22 1.82 7.26
C MET A 19 -16.15 2.92 7.18
N LEU A 20 -15.96 3.52 6.00
CA LEU A 20 -15.02 4.61 5.81
C LEU A 20 -15.39 5.85 6.64
N SER A 21 -16.69 6.15 6.76
CA SER A 21 -17.21 7.26 7.56
C SER A 21 -17.01 7.04 9.06
N GLU A 22 -17.18 5.80 9.53
CA GLU A 22 -16.93 5.43 10.92
C GLU A 22 -15.45 5.58 11.28
N ILE A 23 -14.54 5.15 10.40
CA ILE A 23 -13.09 5.35 10.59
C ILE A 23 -12.74 6.83 10.63
N ALA A 24 -13.22 7.61 9.65
CA ALA A 24 -12.99 9.04 9.60
C ALA A 24 -13.48 9.78 10.84
N ARG A 25 -14.65 9.38 11.38
CA ARG A 25 -15.18 9.93 12.62
C ARG A 25 -14.34 9.55 13.84
N ASN A 26 -13.85 8.32 13.92
CA ASN A 26 -13.02 7.87 15.03
C ASN A 26 -11.64 8.53 15.04
N GLU A 27 -11.10 8.87 13.88
CA GLU A 27 -9.79 9.52 13.72
C GLU A 27 -9.84 11.05 13.69
N ASP A 28 -11.03 11.66 13.77
CA ASP A 28 -11.25 13.11 13.59
C ASP A 28 -10.63 13.66 12.30
N LYS A 29 -10.80 12.90 11.20
CA LYS A 29 -10.28 13.23 9.87
C LYS A 29 -11.39 13.34 8.84
N SER A 30 -11.09 13.97 7.70
CA SER A 30 -12.00 13.97 6.56
C SER A 30 -12.02 12.62 5.84
N LEU A 31 -13.17 12.26 5.25
CA LEU A 31 -13.35 11.05 4.44
C LEU A 31 -12.30 10.90 3.34
N SER A 32 -11.93 11.99 2.67
CA SER A 32 -10.96 11.97 1.59
C SER A 32 -9.55 11.66 2.07
N VAL A 33 -9.17 12.15 3.25
CA VAL A 33 -7.86 11.87 3.86
C VAL A 33 -7.77 10.40 4.24
N VAL A 34 -8.78 9.88 4.95
CA VAL A 34 -8.81 8.46 5.33
C VAL A 34 -8.83 7.55 4.10
N ALA A 35 -9.61 7.90 3.07
CA ALA A 35 -9.60 7.15 1.82
C ALA A 35 -8.21 7.14 1.18
N GLN A 36 -7.52 8.29 1.15
CA GLN A 36 -6.19 8.39 0.57
C GLN A 36 -5.16 7.57 1.36
N GLU A 37 -5.18 7.66 2.69
CA GLU A 37 -4.29 6.88 3.57
C GLU A 37 -4.51 5.38 3.39
N LEU A 38 -5.76 4.92 3.41
CA LEU A 38 -6.08 3.50 3.22
C LEU A 38 -5.71 2.99 1.81
N ILE A 39 -5.84 3.83 0.77
CA ILE A 39 -5.40 3.48 -0.58
C ILE A 39 -3.88 3.36 -0.63
N ALA A 40 -3.15 4.30 -0.02
CA ALA A 40 -1.68 4.26 0.05
C ALA A 40 -1.21 2.99 0.76
N ASP A 41 -1.75 2.72 1.97
CA ASP A 41 -1.43 1.52 2.75
C ASP A 41 -1.72 0.22 1.98
N ALA A 42 -2.82 0.18 1.22
CA ALA A 42 -3.17 -0.98 0.43
C ALA A 42 -2.20 -1.21 -0.74
N LEU A 43 -1.72 -0.13 -1.37
CA LEU A 43 -0.71 -0.19 -2.43
C LEU A 43 0.63 -0.68 -1.89
N ASP A 44 1.07 -0.16 -0.74
CA ASP A 44 2.32 -0.58 -0.09
C ASP A 44 2.28 -2.08 0.25
N ARG A 45 1.19 -2.56 0.86
CA ARG A 45 0.99 -3.99 1.16
C ARG A 45 0.95 -4.86 -0.11
N HIS A 46 0.42 -4.31 -1.20
CA HIS A 46 0.40 -5.01 -2.49
C HIS A 46 1.81 -5.14 -3.06
N GLU A 47 2.62 -4.08 -2.98
CA GLU A 47 4.02 -4.09 -3.38
C GLU A 47 4.84 -5.08 -2.54
N ASP A 48 4.71 -5.05 -1.22
CA ASP A 48 5.41 -5.98 -0.32
C ASP A 48 5.14 -7.44 -0.67
N ARG A 49 3.90 -7.78 -1.02
CA ARG A 49 3.54 -9.13 -1.46
C ARG A 49 4.28 -9.51 -2.75
N LEU A 50 4.38 -8.60 -3.70
CA LEU A 50 5.09 -8.83 -4.96
C LEU A 50 6.61 -8.99 -4.74
N LEU A 51 7.20 -8.11 -3.93
CA LEU A 51 8.61 -8.14 -3.60
C LEU A 51 8.98 -9.41 -2.83
N SER A 52 8.13 -9.83 -1.89
CA SER A 52 8.28 -11.11 -1.17
C SER A 52 8.27 -12.30 -2.12
N GLY A 53 7.32 -12.34 -3.07
CA GLY A 53 7.28 -13.39 -4.09
C GLY A 53 8.52 -13.41 -4.98
N LEU A 54 9.08 -12.25 -5.30
CA LEU A 54 10.33 -12.12 -6.04
C LEU A 54 11.52 -12.62 -5.22
N ALA A 55 11.58 -12.29 -3.92
CA ALA A 55 12.61 -12.75 -3.01
C ALA A 55 12.63 -14.28 -2.91
N MET A 56 11.48 -14.92 -2.72
CA MET A 56 11.36 -16.39 -2.69
C MET A 56 11.84 -17.05 -4.01
N LYS A 57 11.51 -16.45 -5.16
CA LYS A 57 12.00 -16.92 -6.47
C LYS A 57 13.52 -16.80 -6.61
N ARG A 58 14.12 -15.76 -6.03
CA ARG A 58 15.59 -15.60 -6.01
C ARG A 58 16.22 -16.62 -5.08
N GLU A 59 15.69 -16.79 -3.87
CA GLU A 59 16.21 -17.72 -2.87
C GLU A 59 16.23 -19.16 -3.39
N SER A 60 15.14 -19.61 -4.03
CA SER A 60 15.08 -20.96 -4.61
C SER A 60 16.10 -21.22 -5.74
N LYS A 61 16.63 -20.18 -6.38
CA LYS A 61 17.65 -20.28 -7.44
C LYS A 61 19.06 -19.84 -6.99
N ALA A 62 19.16 -19.18 -5.85
CA ALA A 62 20.40 -18.56 -5.39
C ALA A 62 21.34 -19.61 -4.80
N LYS A 63 22.44 -19.89 -5.52
CA LYS A 63 23.53 -20.75 -5.03
C LYS A 63 24.61 -19.99 -4.25
N ARG A 64 24.56 -18.66 -4.23
CA ARG A 64 25.56 -17.78 -3.64
C ARG A 64 24.95 -17.00 -2.49
N THR A 65 25.44 -17.26 -1.29
CA THR A 65 25.03 -16.58 -0.05
C THR A 65 26.17 -15.70 0.43
N VAL A 66 25.86 -14.51 0.93
CA VAL A 66 26.83 -13.58 1.51
C VAL A 66 26.49 -13.40 2.99
N SER A 67 27.50 -13.31 3.85
CA SER A 67 27.28 -13.05 5.27
C SER A 67 26.66 -11.66 5.45
N HIS A 68 25.80 -11.50 6.47
CA HIS A 68 25.11 -10.24 6.77
C HIS A 68 26.08 -9.04 6.80
N ASP A 69 27.19 -9.17 7.53
CA ASP A 69 28.21 -8.10 7.65
C ASP A 69 28.87 -7.70 6.31
N LYS A 70 28.86 -8.59 5.30
CA LYS A 70 29.36 -8.28 3.96
C LYS A 70 28.28 -7.70 3.05
N ALA A 71 27.00 -7.94 3.35
CA ALA A 71 25.88 -7.43 2.56
C ALA A 71 25.54 -5.97 2.89
N TRP A 72 25.85 -5.50 4.11
CA TRP A 72 25.50 -4.15 4.61
C TRP A 72 26.70 -3.21 4.78
N LYS A 73 27.85 -3.55 4.19
CA LYS A 73 28.98 -2.63 4.02
C LYS A 73 28.79 -1.78 2.76
#